data_AF-A0A4U6L8F0-F1
#
_entry.id   AF-A0A4U6L8F0-F1
#
_cell.length_a   1.000
_cell.length_b   1.000
_cell.length_c   1.000
_cell.angle_alpha   90.00
_cell.angle_beta   90.00
_cell.angle_gamma   90.00
#
_symmetry.space_group_name_H-M   'P 1'
#
loop_
_entity.id
_entity.type
_entity.pdbx_description
1 polymer ?
#
loop_
_entity_poly.entity_id
_entity_poly.type
_entity_poly.pdbx_seq_one_letter_code
_entity_poly.pdbx_strand_id
1 'polypeptide(L)'
;HANATGCAMLLPEESEAMLLGGAMMGTIAAGVFDTFPEAMSAMSRIGKTVTPQTNRIKQYYDRKYQVFHEMYQDHMKYRQLMQEDA
;
A
#
# COMPACT_ATOMS: atom_id res chain seq x y z
N HIS A 1 5.12 -7.46 0.95
CA HIS A 1 4.96 -6.35 -0.01
C HIS A 1 6.18 -5.43 -0.09
N ALA A 2 6.84 -5.03 1.02
CA ALA A 2 8.07 -4.21 0.98
C ALA A 2 9.14 -4.71 -0.01
N ASN A 3 9.44 -6.02 -0.01
CA ASN A 3 10.42 -6.61 -0.92
C ASN A 3 10.05 -6.52 -2.41
N ALA A 4 8.76 -6.60 -2.73
CA ALA A 4 8.29 -6.58 -4.11
C ALA A 4 8.23 -5.16 -4.68
N THR A 5 7.86 -4.19 -3.84
CA THR A 5 7.73 -2.78 -4.22
C THR A 5 9.05 -2.01 -4.10
N GLY A 6 9.98 -2.51 -3.30
CA GLY A 6 11.21 -1.77 -2.95
C GLY A 6 10.96 -0.60 -1.98
N CYS A 7 9.76 -0.48 -1.41
CA CYS A 7 9.39 0.60 -0.49
C CYS A 7 9.41 0.11 0.96
N ALA A 8 9.75 1.00 1.90
CA ALA A 8 9.53 0.75 3.32
C ALA A 8 8.02 0.76 3.62
N MET A 9 7.55 -0.23 4.37
CA MET A 9 6.17 -0.26 4.87
C MET A 9 6.16 0.25 6.31
N LEU A 10 5.43 1.35 6.53
CA LEU A 10 5.21 1.95 7.85
C LEU A 10 3.86 1.48 8.36
N LEU A 11 3.87 0.76 9.47
CA LEU A 11 2.67 0.25 10.13
C LEU A 11 2.34 1.17 11.30
N PRO A 12 1.08 1.65 11.40
CA PRO A 12 0.64 2.47 12.52
C PRO A 12 0.70 1.67 13.82
N GLU A 13 0.87 2.37 14.94
CA GLU A 13 0.79 1.80 16.29
C GLU A 13 -0.64 1.37 16.62
N GLU A 14 -1.61 2.20 16.25
CA GLU A 14 -3.04 1.89 16.33
C GLU A 14 -3.50 1.16 15.05
N SER A 15 -4.08 -0.03 15.20
CA SER A 15 -4.53 -0.84 14.06
C SER A 15 -5.84 -0.36 13.46
N GLU A 16 -6.71 0.28 14.26
CA GLU A 16 -8.03 0.73 13.84
C GLU A 16 -7.99 2.11 13.16
N ALA A 17 -7.33 2.19 12.00
CA ALA A 17 -7.07 3.45 11.29
C ALA A 17 -8.33 4.27 11.00
N MET A 18 -9.45 3.63 10.65
CA MET A 18 -10.71 4.33 10.36
C MET A 18 -11.36 4.92 11.60
N LEU A 19 -11.34 4.19 12.73
CA LEU A 19 -11.88 4.67 14.00
C LEU A 19 -11.04 5.83 14.56
N LEU A 20 -9.71 5.70 14.48
CA LEU A 20 -8.80 6.77 14.87
C LEU A 20 -9.00 8.03 14.02
N GLY A 21 -9.19 7.88 12.72
CA GLY A 21 -9.52 9.01 11.83
C GLY A 21 -10.85 9.69 12.21
N GLY A 22 -11.86 8.90 12.58
CA GLY A 22 -13.11 9.42 13.14
C GLY A 22 -12.91 10.24 14.41
N ALA A 23 -12.11 9.73 15.35
CA ALA A 23 -11.77 10.44 16.57
C ALA A 23 -11.02 11.75 16.29
N MET A 24 -10.07 11.76 15.35
CA MET A 24 -9.35 12.97 14.91
C MET A 24 -10.30 14.04 14.34
N MET A 25 -11.29 13.64 13.55
CA MET A 25 -12.32 14.57 13.09
C MET A 25 -13.14 15.13 14.24
N GLY A 26 -13.45 14.30 15.24
CA GLY A 26 -14.15 14.71 16.45
C GLY A 26 -13.36 15.75 17.27
N THR A 27 -12.04 15.60 17.40
CA THR A 27 -11.20 16.55 18.15
C THR A 27 -11.12 17.90 17.44
N ILE A 28 -11.06 17.92 16.11
CA ILE A 28 -11.09 19.17 15.33
C ILE A 28 -12.46 19.86 15.45
N ALA A 29 -13.55 19.10 15.29
CA ALA A 29 -14.91 19.64 15.42
C ALA A 29 -15.20 20.18 16.84
N ALA A 30 -14.59 19.58 17.86
CA ALA A 30 -14.66 20.04 19.24
C ALA A 30 -13.74 21.23 19.56
N GLY A 31 -12.91 21.67 18.61
CA GLY A 31 -11.95 22.77 18.80
C GLY A 31 -10.74 22.41 19.67
N VAL A 32 -10.43 21.12 19.82
CA VAL A 32 -9.25 20.64 20.56
C VAL A 32 -7.98 20.78 19.73
N PHE A 33 -8.08 20.56 18.42
CA PHE A 33 -7.02 20.83 17.44
C PHE A 33 -7.56 21.73 16.34
N ASP A 34 -6.72 22.61 15.80
CA ASP A 34 -7.14 23.58 14.79
C ASP A 34 -7.11 22.99 13.38
N THR A 35 -6.28 21.96 13.16
CA THR A 35 -6.04 21.41 11.82
C THR A 35 -5.87 19.89 11.80
N PHE A 36 -6.13 19.29 10.63
CA PHE A 36 -5.88 17.86 10.40
C PHE A 36 -4.41 17.45 10.62
N PRO A 37 -3.39 18.15 10.09
CA PRO A 37 -2.00 17.77 10.32
C PRO A 37 -1.62 17.76 11.80
N GLU A 38 -2.15 18.70 12.59
CA GLU A 38 -1.93 18.76 14.03
C GLU A 38 -2.54 17.54 14.73
N ALA A 39 -3.83 17.26 14.49
CA ALA A 39 -4.50 16.09 15.06
C ALA A 39 -3.83 14.78 14.64
N MET A 40 -3.44 14.64 13.37
CA MET A 40 -2.72 13.46 12.88
C MET A 40 -1.37 13.28 13.56
N SER A 41 -0.57 14.34 13.70
CA SER A 41 0.73 14.27 14.36
C SER A 41 0.63 14.00 15.86
N ALA A 42 -0.43 14.46 16.51
CA ALA A 42 -0.64 14.27 17.94
C ALA A 42 -1.23 12.89 18.27
N MET A 43 -2.10 12.36 17.41
CA MET A 43 -2.89 11.16 17.69
C MET A 43 -2.45 9.91 16.93
N SER A 44 -1.50 10.00 16.00
CA SER A 44 -0.96 8.83 15.29
C SER A 44 0.56 8.72 15.43
N ARG A 45 1.04 7.47 15.41
CA ARG A 45 2.46 7.14 15.48
C ARG A 45 2.74 5.88 14.66
N ILE A 46 3.95 5.79 14.13
CA ILE A 46 4.46 4.57 13.49
C ILE A 46 4.84 3.58 14.59
N GLY A 47 4.17 2.43 14.64
CA GLY A 47 4.49 1.35 15.59
C GLY A 47 5.57 0.42 15.06
N LYS A 48 5.65 0.21 13.74
CA LYS A 48 6.64 -0.69 13.13
C LYS A 48 7.02 -0.26 11.73
N THR A 49 8.31 -0.36 11.41
CA THR A 49 8.84 -0.15 10.06
C THR A 49 9.38 -1.47 9.50
N VAL A 50 8.92 -1.85 8.32
CA VAL A 50 9.44 -3.02 7.59
C VAL A 50 10.11 -2.53 6.31
N THR A 51 11.44 -2.63 6.26
CA THR A 51 12.22 -2.26 5.08
C THR A 51 12.35 -3.42 4.10
N PRO A 52 12.60 -3.15 2.81
CA PRO A 52 13.07 -4.17 1.89
C PRO A 52 14.32 -4.87 2.44
N GLN A 53 14.45 -6.16 2.13
CA GLN A 53 15.55 -6.98 2.63
C GLN A 53 16.82 -6.81 1.78
N THR A 54 17.24 -7.85 1.06
CA THR A 54 18.51 -7.85 0.32
C THR A 54 18.31 -7.61 -1.17
N ASN A 55 19.37 -7.16 -1.84
CA ASN A 55 19.39 -7.02 -3.30
C ASN A 55 19.08 -8.34 -4.02
N ARG A 56 19.47 -9.49 -3.45
CA ARG A 56 19.14 -10.82 -4.00
C ARG A 56 17.62 -11.05 -4.05
N ILE A 57 16.93 -10.66 -2.98
CA ILE A 57 15.48 -10.78 -2.89
C ILE A 57 14.81 -9.77 -3.83
N LYS A 58 15.33 -8.54 -3.94
CA LYS A 58 14.84 -7.58 -4.94
C LYS A 58 14.91 -8.16 -6.36
N GLN A 59 16.06 -8.67 -6.78
CA GLN A 59 16.22 -9.27 -8.12
C GLN A 59 15.28 -10.46 -8.36
N TYR A 60 14.96 -11.23 -7.31
CA TYR A 60 13.96 -12.28 -7.40
C TYR A 60 12.56 -11.70 -7.71
N TYR A 61 12.15 -10.65 -7.01
CA TYR A 61 10.88 -9.96 -7.28
C TYR A 61 10.88 -9.22 -8.63
N ASP A 62 12.01 -8.67 -9.08
CA ASP A 62 12.13 -8.06 -10.41
C ASP A 62 11.81 -9.08 -11.52
N ARG A 63 12.33 -10.32 -11.41
CA ARG A 63 11.99 -11.41 -12.34
C ARG A 63 10.53 -11.84 -12.24
N LYS A 64 9.97 -11.91 -11.02
CA LYS A 64 8.53 -12.19 -10.85
C LYS A 64 7.65 -11.10 -11.45
N TYR A 65 8.11 -9.84 -11.41
CA TYR A 65 7.38 -8.72 -11.99
C TYR A 65 7.34 -8.79 -13.52
N GLN A 66 8.42 -9.25 -14.16
CA GLN A 66 8.43 -9.56 -15.60
C GLN A 66 7.37 -10.63 -15.93
N VAL A 67 7.38 -11.75 -15.21
CA VAL A 67 6.37 -12.82 -15.41
C VAL A 67 4.95 -12.31 -15.18
N PHE A 68 4.72 -11.46 -14.17
CA PHE A 68 3.40 -10.88 -13.91
C PHE A 68 2.87 -10.07 -15.11
N HIS A 69 3.75 -9.32 -15.79
CA HIS A 69 3.39 -8.60 -17.02
C HIS A 69 3.12 -9.54 -18.19
N GLU A 70 3.97 -10.54 -18.38
CA GLU A 70 3.77 -11.57 -19.42
C GLU A 70 2.43 -12.28 -19.25
N MET A 71 2.03 -12.61 -18.02
CA MET A 71 0.73 -13.23 -17.72
C MET A 71 -0.45 -12.36 -18.17
N TYR A 72 -0.37 -11.03 -18.02
CA TYR A 72 -1.42 -10.13 -18.50
C TYR A 72 -1.46 -10.08 -20.03
N GLN A 73 -0.29 -10.03 -20.68
CA GLN A 73 -0.21 -10.05 -22.14
C GLN A 73 -0.76 -11.36 -22.71
N ASP A 74 -0.42 -12.48 -22.09
CA ASP A 74 -0.94 -13.81 -22.43
C ASP A 74 -2.46 -13.87 -22.25
N HIS A 75 -2.99 -13.36 -21.13
CA HIS A 75 -4.44 -13.28 -20.93
C HIS A 75 -5.14 -12.52 -22.06
N MET A 76 -4.61 -11.36 -22.46
CA MET A 76 -5.17 -10.57 -23.56
C MET A 76 -5.06 -11.30 -24.91
N LYS A 77 -3.91 -11.94 -25.17
CA LYS A 77 -3.68 -12.74 -26.37
C LYS A 77 -4.68 -13.89 -26.48
N TYR A 78 -4.87 -14.66 -25.42
CA TYR A 78 -5.81 -15.78 -25.43
C TYR A 78 -7.25 -15.30 -25.55
N ARG A 79 -7.60 -14.17 -24.92
CA ARG A 79 -8.92 -13.57 -25.09
C ARG A 79 -9.19 -13.17 -26.55
N GLN A 80 -8.20 -12.61 -27.25
CA GLN A 80 -8.33 -12.28 -28.67
C GLN A 80 -8.41 -13.53 -29.55
N LEU A 81 -7.60 -14.55 -29.28
CA LEU A 81 -7.64 -15.81 -30.02
C LEU A 81 -8.98 -16.57 -29.88
N MET A 82 -9.65 -16.41 -28.74
CA MET A 82 -10.96 -17.03 -28.46
C MET A 82 -12.15 -16.15 -28.87
N GLN A 83 -11.92 -14.94 -29.36
CA GLN A 83 -12.96 -14.17 -30.04
C GLN A 83 -13.07 -14.73 -31.46
N GLU A 84 -14.00 -15.66 -31.66
CA GLU A 84 -14.42 -16.07 -33.01
C GLU A 84 -14.88 -14.83 -33.79
N ASP A 85 -14.45 -14.72 -35.05
CA ASP A 85 -14.95 -13.73 -36.00
C ASP A 85 -16.49 -13.83 -36.04
N ALA A 86 -17.16 -12.83 -35.49
CA ALA A 86 -18.62 -12.69 -35.55
C ALA A 86 -19.09 -12.33 -36.97
#